data_AF-A0A4D6XAF4-F1
#
_entry.id   AF-A0A4D6XAF4-F1
#
_cell.length_a   1.000
_cell.length_b   1.000
_cell.length_c   1.000
_cell.angle_alpha   90.00
_cell.angle_beta   90.00
_cell.angle_gamma   90.00
#
_symmetry.space_group_name_H-M   'P 1'
#
loop_
_entity.id
_entity.type
_entity.pdbx_description
1 polymer ?
#
loop_
_entity_poly.entity_id
_entity_poly.type
_entity_poly.pdbx_seq_one_letter_code
_entity_poly.pdbx_strand_id
1 'polypeptide(L)'
;MNSPVRSLDVVEGAYANDYGLLKPSRMPNTLSVAGLAATLVAALYCGWGNHTLPDFAAWSSTLWMCVALFSAALITPRTFAPGFLMSLLPFLIAWRVAAMNDAHVMVWVASIAAVPLLLQFADCVLNDLRRDRNKPGAWLGLLLWQTTIMRMYFGLNELCHSSEKIFAGLGWFHRLETGFQGFGLGEVAAYFVVLGGLIEFASAVSVGLGLFARLGAFVSLVYFLVATVGFGGEWSRGYAWASPGGGGWEYVMLLMVVFAGVMVTGAGKFSLDGWLLRRGWMPRRLRWLAFNEKWGRHTG
;
A
#
# COMPACT_ATOMS: atom_id res chain seq x y z
N MET A 1 37.85 -34.19 8.64
CA MET A 1 37.82 -32.73 8.44
C MET A 1 36.39 -32.27 8.59
N ASN A 2 36.01 -31.81 9.78
CA ASN A 2 34.68 -31.24 10.01
C ASN A 2 34.69 -29.86 9.37
N SER A 3 34.06 -29.70 8.20
CA SER A 3 33.69 -28.37 7.73
C SER A 3 32.89 -27.73 8.86
N PRO A 4 33.26 -26.55 9.36
CA PRO A 4 32.36 -25.81 10.21
C PRO A 4 31.13 -25.54 9.35
N VAL A 5 30.02 -26.20 9.67
CA VAL A 5 28.71 -25.73 9.26
C VAL A 5 28.68 -24.31 9.84
N ARG A 6 28.97 -23.32 8.99
CA ARG A 6 28.67 -21.94 9.31
C ARG A 6 27.16 -21.95 9.51
N SER A 7 26.75 -22.03 10.77
CA SER A 7 25.52 -21.40 11.22
C SER A 7 25.53 -20.05 10.55
N LEU A 8 24.80 -19.91 9.45
CA LEU A 8 24.40 -18.60 8.98
C LEU A 8 23.49 -18.15 10.10
N ASP A 9 24.09 -17.52 11.13
CA ASP A 9 23.35 -16.87 12.19
C ASP A 9 22.29 -16.07 11.48
N VAL A 10 21.07 -16.53 11.69
CA VAL A 10 19.92 -16.19 10.88
C VAL A 10 19.82 -14.69 10.93
N VAL A 11 19.91 -14.05 9.76
CA VAL A 11 19.75 -12.60 9.70
C VAL A 11 18.39 -12.25 10.30
N GLU A 12 18.44 -11.60 11.46
CA GLU A 12 17.30 -10.96 12.10
C GLU A 12 16.61 -10.06 11.05
N GLY A 13 15.31 -10.28 10.86
CA GLY A 13 14.50 -9.66 9.81
C GLY A 13 13.91 -10.63 8.79
N ALA A 14 14.34 -11.89 8.73
CA ALA A 14 13.69 -12.94 7.93
C ALA A 14 12.41 -13.50 8.59
N TYR A 15 12.26 -13.32 9.91
CA TYR A 15 11.15 -13.88 10.69
C TYR A 15 10.31 -12.81 11.41
N ALA A 16 9.05 -13.13 11.68
CA ALA A 16 8.04 -12.25 12.26
C ALA A 16 8.35 -11.72 13.68
N ASN A 17 9.44 -12.13 14.32
CA ASN A 17 9.71 -11.80 15.72
C ASN A 17 10.25 -10.37 15.94
N ASP A 18 10.82 -9.73 14.91
CA ASP A 18 11.51 -8.42 15.01
C ASP A 18 10.60 -7.19 14.90
N TYR A 19 9.28 -7.38 14.73
CA TYR A 19 8.33 -6.27 14.56
C TYR A 19 8.33 -5.24 15.69
N GLY A 20 8.69 -5.65 16.91
CA GLY A 20 8.70 -4.75 18.08
C GLY A 20 9.87 -3.78 18.06
N LEU A 21 10.88 -4.07 17.25
CA LEU A 21 12.09 -3.27 17.14
C LEU A 21 12.00 -2.24 16.00
N LEU A 22 11.03 -2.40 15.09
CA LEU A 22 10.76 -1.45 14.00
C LEU A 22 10.09 -0.22 14.57
N LYS A 23 10.87 0.81 14.87
CA LYS A 23 10.39 2.12 15.31
C LYS A 23 11.35 3.23 14.89
N PRO A 24 10.83 4.45 14.64
CA PRO A 24 11.67 5.63 14.47
C PRO A 24 12.45 5.89 15.76
N SER A 25 13.66 6.44 15.60
CA SER A 25 14.60 6.73 16.69
C SER A 25 14.62 8.21 17.08
N ARG A 26 14.38 9.09 16.11
CA ARG A 26 14.50 10.55 16.20
C ARG A 26 13.21 11.26 15.85
N MET A 27 12.47 10.73 14.87
CA MET A 27 11.29 11.42 14.35
C MET A 27 10.07 11.18 15.26
N PRO A 28 9.55 12.22 15.94
CA PRO A 28 8.47 12.04 16.91
C PRO A 28 7.12 11.75 16.24
N ASN A 29 6.28 10.94 16.90
CA ASN A 29 4.93 10.61 16.43
C ASN A 29 4.00 11.82 16.35
N THR A 30 4.20 12.79 17.26
CA THR A 30 3.36 13.98 17.41
C THR A 30 3.31 14.85 16.16
N LEU A 31 4.41 14.93 15.39
CA LEU A 31 4.44 15.71 14.15
C LEU A 31 3.52 15.11 13.07
N SER A 32 3.53 13.79 12.90
CA SER A 32 2.61 13.11 11.97
C SER A 32 1.16 13.21 12.44
N VAL A 33 0.91 13.08 13.74
CA VAL A 33 -0.45 13.26 14.30
C VAL A 33 -0.95 14.68 14.07
N ALA A 34 -0.11 15.70 14.30
CA ALA A 34 -0.47 17.09 14.03
C ALA A 34 -0.74 17.35 12.54
N GLY A 35 0.10 16.83 11.65
CA GLY A 35 -0.10 16.93 10.20
C GLY A 35 -1.40 16.25 9.72
N LEU A 36 -1.69 15.05 10.23
CA LEU A 36 -2.94 14.34 9.93
C LEU A 36 -4.16 15.06 10.50
N ALA A 37 -4.08 15.64 11.71
CA ALA A 37 -5.15 16.43 12.29
C ALA A 37 -5.42 17.71 11.48
N ALA A 38 -4.36 18.42 11.05
CA ALA A 38 -4.50 19.58 10.17
C ALA A 38 -5.13 19.19 8.82
N THR A 39 -4.74 18.04 8.26
CA THR A 39 -5.31 17.53 7.01
C THR A 39 -6.79 17.15 7.17
N LEU A 40 -7.18 16.60 8.32
CA LEU A 40 -8.60 16.33 8.64
C LEU A 40 -9.41 17.63 8.71
N VAL A 41 -8.89 18.67 9.36
CA VAL A 41 -9.54 19.99 9.39
C VAL A 41 -9.67 20.56 7.97
N ALA A 42 -8.63 20.43 7.14
CA ALA A 42 -8.68 20.85 5.74
C ALA A 42 -9.72 20.05 4.94
N ALA A 43 -9.87 18.74 5.19
CA ALA A 43 -10.91 17.91 4.57
C ALA A 43 -12.32 18.38 4.95
N LEU A 44 -12.56 18.69 6.23
CA LEU A 44 -13.83 19.24 6.71
C LEU A 44 -14.14 20.60 6.07
N TYR A 45 -13.15 21.49 6.00
CA TYR A 45 -13.28 22.78 5.32
C TYR A 45 -13.57 22.61 3.83
N CYS A 46 -12.86 21.70 3.15
CA CYS A 46 -13.06 21.44 1.73
C CYS A 46 -14.43 20.81 1.42
N GLY A 47 -14.95 19.95 2.30
CA GLY A 47 -16.26 19.32 2.12
C GLY A 47 -17.45 20.24 2.43
N TRP A 48 -17.40 20.95 3.56
CA TRP A 48 -18.56 21.71 4.07
C TRP A 48 -18.35 23.22 4.14
N GLY A 49 -17.12 23.71 4.05
CA GLY A 49 -16.81 25.14 4.09
C GLY A 49 -16.80 25.79 2.70
N ASN A 50 -15.97 25.27 1.80
CA ASN A 50 -15.83 25.80 0.44
C ASN A 50 -16.38 24.88 -0.67
N HIS A 51 -16.85 23.68 -0.30
CA HIS A 51 -17.44 22.68 -1.20
C HIS A 51 -16.56 22.26 -2.39
N THR A 52 -15.23 22.38 -2.27
CA THR A 52 -14.29 21.85 -3.28
C THR A 52 -14.23 20.33 -3.30
N LEU A 53 -14.56 19.68 -2.18
CA LEU A 53 -14.86 18.25 -2.17
C LEU A 53 -16.38 18.08 -2.29
N PRO A 54 -16.91 17.60 -3.44
CA PRO A 54 -18.34 17.39 -3.61
C PRO A 54 -18.82 16.11 -2.91
N ASP A 55 -20.15 15.99 -2.79
CA ASP A 55 -20.89 14.73 -2.63
C ASP A 55 -20.26 13.66 -1.70
N PHE A 56 -20.09 12.44 -2.21
CA PHE A 56 -19.44 11.32 -1.55
C PHE A 56 -17.94 11.57 -1.32
N ALA A 57 -17.28 12.41 -2.13
CA ALA A 57 -15.86 12.72 -1.94
C ALA A 57 -15.56 13.42 -0.60
N ALA A 58 -16.46 14.31 -0.16
CA ALA A 58 -16.37 14.96 1.15
C ALA A 58 -16.46 13.96 2.30
N TRP A 59 -17.45 13.06 2.24
CA TRP A 59 -17.68 12.03 3.25
C TRP A 59 -16.53 11.01 3.31
N SER A 60 -16.13 10.48 2.14
CA SER A 60 -15.07 9.47 2.04
C SER A 60 -13.73 10.02 2.53
N SER A 61 -13.33 11.23 2.09
CA SER A 61 -12.08 11.87 2.51
C SER A 61 -12.03 12.11 4.02
N THR A 62 -13.13 12.59 4.59
CA THR A 62 -13.22 12.86 6.03
C THR A 62 -13.16 11.56 6.84
N LEU A 63 -13.91 10.54 6.44
CA LEU A 63 -13.89 9.23 7.08
C LEU A 63 -12.48 8.63 7.07
N TRP A 64 -11.82 8.63 5.91
CA TRP A 64 -10.47 8.11 5.80
C TRP A 64 -9.47 8.93 6.63
N MET A 65 -9.57 10.25 6.65
CA MET A 65 -8.73 11.06 7.54
C MET A 65 -8.96 10.78 9.02
N CYS A 66 -10.19 10.50 9.45
CA CYS A 66 -10.48 10.04 10.81
C CYS A 66 -9.78 8.71 11.12
N VAL A 67 -9.86 7.73 10.21
CA VAL A 67 -9.15 6.44 10.36
C VAL A 67 -7.64 6.62 10.39
N ALA A 68 -7.11 7.50 9.54
CA ALA A 68 -5.68 7.84 9.49
C ALA A 68 -5.19 8.40 10.83
N LEU A 69 -5.90 9.42 11.33
CA LEU A 69 -5.59 10.10 12.58
C LEU A 69 -5.73 9.16 13.78
N PHE A 70 -6.81 8.36 13.85
CA PHE A 70 -7.02 7.36 14.89
C PHE A 70 -5.87 6.35 14.95
N SER A 71 -5.47 5.82 13.79
CA SER A 71 -4.37 4.85 13.69
C SER A 71 -3.05 5.46 14.13
N ALA A 72 -2.76 6.69 13.67
CA ALA A 72 -1.55 7.42 14.04
C ALA A 72 -1.51 7.80 15.53
N ALA A 73 -2.63 8.19 16.12
CA ALA A 73 -2.70 8.62 17.52
C ALA A 73 -2.70 7.44 18.50
N LEU A 74 -3.38 6.34 18.16
CA LEU A 74 -3.63 5.25 19.11
C LEU A 74 -2.85 3.97 18.83
N ILE A 75 -2.57 3.65 17.56
CA ILE A 75 -1.95 2.37 17.19
C ILE A 75 -0.44 2.55 17.01
N THR A 76 -0.01 3.57 16.27
CA THR A 76 1.42 3.83 15.97
C THR A 76 2.30 3.93 17.22
N PRO A 77 1.90 4.57 18.33
CA PRO A 77 2.73 4.63 19.54
C PRO A 77 2.96 3.26 20.20
N ARG A 78 2.03 2.31 20.01
CA ARG A 78 2.07 0.98 20.62
C ARG A 78 2.79 -0.02 19.72
N THR A 79 2.52 0.06 18.43
CA THR A 79 3.08 -0.82 17.40
C THR A 79 3.25 -0.02 16.11
N PHE A 80 4.46 0.48 15.89
CA PHE A 80 4.75 1.44 14.82
C PHE A 80 4.38 0.91 13.43
N ALA A 81 4.91 -0.24 12.98
CA ALA A 81 4.66 -0.75 11.63
C ALA A 81 3.17 -0.86 11.25
N PRO A 82 2.30 -1.59 11.99
CA PRO A 82 0.89 -1.68 11.65
C PRO A 82 0.16 -0.34 11.81
N GLY A 83 0.49 0.46 12.84
CA GLY A 83 -0.13 1.78 13.03
C GLY A 83 0.22 2.75 11.89
N PHE A 84 1.48 2.76 11.46
CA PHE A 84 1.95 3.55 10.33
C PHE A 84 1.26 3.14 9.04
N LEU A 85 1.24 1.84 8.72
CA LEU A 85 0.56 1.31 7.53
C LEU A 85 -0.94 1.63 7.51
N MET A 86 -1.63 1.44 8.65
CA MET A 86 -3.06 1.78 8.80
C MET A 86 -3.34 3.28 8.82
N SER A 87 -2.34 4.11 9.11
CA SER A 87 -2.45 5.57 8.94
C SER A 87 -2.15 6.02 7.50
N LEU A 88 -1.19 5.39 6.84
CA LEU A 88 -0.69 5.77 5.51
C LEU A 88 -1.74 5.51 4.42
N LEU A 89 -2.33 4.31 4.39
CA LEU A 89 -3.34 3.93 3.39
C LEU A 89 -4.51 4.95 3.32
N PRO A 90 -5.24 5.22 4.41
CA PRO A 90 -6.36 6.15 4.35
C PRO A 90 -5.94 7.62 4.13
N PHE A 91 -4.76 8.01 4.61
CA PHE A 91 -4.19 9.33 4.29
C PHE A 91 -3.95 9.50 2.78
N LEU A 92 -3.36 8.50 2.12
CA LEU A 92 -3.10 8.53 0.67
C LEU A 92 -4.40 8.56 -0.14
N ILE A 93 -5.44 7.84 0.29
CA ILE A 93 -6.76 7.88 -0.35
C ILE A 93 -7.32 9.31 -0.27
N ALA A 94 -7.38 9.88 0.93
CA ALA A 94 -7.93 11.21 1.14
C ALA A 94 -7.13 12.28 0.35
N TRP A 95 -5.80 12.18 0.34
CA TRP A 95 -4.94 13.09 -0.43
C TRP A 95 -5.17 12.96 -1.94
N ARG A 96 -5.30 11.73 -2.46
CA ARG A 96 -5.61 11.50 -3.87
C ARG A 96 -6.99 12.06 -4.25
N VAL A 97 -8.02 11.79 -3.44
CA VAL A 97 -9.38 12.30 -3.69
C VAL A 97 -9.40 13.84 -3.71
N ALA A 98 -8.67 14.49 -2.81
CA ALA A 98 -8.51 15.93 -2.80
C ALA A 98 -7.86 16.46 -4.09
N ALA A 99 -6.79 15.80 -4.56
CA ALA A 99 -6.11 16.18 -5.80
C ALA A 99 -7.01 16.00 -7.04
N MET A 100 -7.87 14.99 -7.05
CA MET A 100 -8.81 14.74 -8.16
C MET A 100 -9.96 15.75 -8.24
N ASN A 101 -10.32 16.38 -7.12
CA ASN A 101 -11.41 17.34 -7.04
C ASN A 101 -10.91 18.79 -6.91
N ASP A 102 -9.63 19.04 -7.26
CA ASP A 102 -9.01 20.38 -7.19
C ASP A 102 -9.16 21.05 -5.80
N ALA A 103 -9.21 20.25 -4.73
CA ALA A 103 -9.32 20.72 -3.35
C ALA A 103 -7.96 21.21 -2.84
N HIS A 104 -7.45 22.29 -3.44
CA HIS A 104 -6.07 22.77 -3.26
C HIS A 104 -5.66 22.96 -1.80
N VAL A 105 -6.54 23.47 -0.94
CA VAL A 105 -6.25 23.66 0.50
C VAL A 105 -5.87 22.34 1.15
N MET A 106 -6.68 21.30 0.95
CA MET A 106 -6.40 19.97 1.49
C MET A 106 -5.16 19.35 0.85
N VAL A 107 -4.95 19.52 -0.47
CA VAL A 107 -3.76 19.01 -1.17
C VAL A 107 -2.48 19.59 -0.58
N TRP A 108 -2.41 20.90 -0.35
CA TRP A 108 -1.23 21.54 0.23
C TRP A 108 -0.98 21.11 1.67
N VAL A 109 -2.02 21.08 2.50
CA VAL A 109 -1.90 20.64 3.90
C VAL A 109 -1.48 19.17 3.97
N ALA A 110 -2.07 18.30 3.15
CA ALA A 110 -1.67 16.89 3.04
C ALA A 110 -0.22 16.74 2.56
N SER A 111 0.22 17.54 1.57
CA SER A 111 1.60 17.51 1.08
C SER A 111 2.61 17.86 2.19
N ILE A 112 2.28 18.84 3.03
CA ILE A 112 3.09 19.20 4.21
C ILE A 112 3.06 18.06 5.25
N ALA A 113 1.88 17.47 5.50
CA ALA A 113 1.72 16.33 6.42
C ALA A 113 2.42 15.04 5.95
N ALA A 114 2.65 14.88 4.64
CA ALA A 114 3.38 13.76 4.09
C ALA A 114 4.87 13.78 4.49
N VAL A 115 5.47 14.97 4.66
CA VAL A 115 6.88 15.13 5.06
C VAL A 115 7.20 14.41 6.38
N PRO A 116 6.49 14.65 7.50
CA PRO A 116 6.78 13.94 8.74
C PRO A 116 6.51 12.42 8.64
N LEU A 117 5.52 11.98 7.86
CA LEU A 117 5.27 10.54 7.62
C LEU A 117 6.45 9.89 6.87
N LEU A 118 6.95 10.53 5.81
CA LEU A 118 8.12 10.06 5.06
C LEU A 118 9.38 10.04 5.93
N LEU A 119 9.59 11.08 6.75
CA LEU A 119 10.72 11.13 7.67
C LEU A 119 10.64 10.04 8.76
N GLN A 120 9.44 9.72 9.27
CA GLN A 120 9.25 8.61 10.21
C GLN A 120 9.58 7.26 9.59
N PHE A 121 9.12 7.04 8.36
CA PHE A 121 9.42 5.81 7.63
C PHE A 121 10.93 5.69 7.39
N ALA A 122 11.57 6.75 6.87
CA ALA A 122 13.01 6.77 6.63
C ALA A 122 13.82 6.57 7.92
N ASP A 123 13.46 7.23 9.02
CA ASP A 123 14.11 7.06 10.31
C ASP A 123 13.94 5.63 10.85
N CYS A 124 12.77 5.01 10.69
CA CYS A 124 12.58 3.60 11.04
C CYS A 124 13.50 2.68 10.23
N VAL A 125 13.59 2.87 8.91
CA VAL A 125 14.47 2.09 8.02
C VAL A 125 15.93 2.27 8.44
N LEU A 126 16.38 3.51 8.62
CA LEU A 126 17.77 3.83 8.98
C LEU A 126 18.13 3.31 10.37
N ASN A 127 17.22 3.40 11.34
CA ASN A 127 17.42 2.88 12.69
C ASN A 127 17.60 1.35 12.67
N ASP A 128 16.75 0.66 11.94
CA ASP A 128 16.82 -0.80 11.78
C ASP A 128 18.11 -1.23 11.07
N LEU A 129 18.48 -0.57 9.96
CA LEU A 129 19.75 -0.84 9.25
C LEU A 129 20.99 -0.55 10.11
N ARG A 130 20.97 0.50 10.93
CA ARG A 130 22.09 0.82 11.85
C ARG A 130 22.25 -0.25 12.93
N ARG A 131 21.14 -0.78 13.45
CA ARG A 131 21.15 -1.83 14.47
C ARG A 131 21.83 -3.09 13.97
N ASP A 132 21.59 -3.44 12.71
CA ASP A 132 22.05 -4.73 12.15
C ASP A 132 23.34 -4.61 11.33
N ARG A 133 23.92 -3.40 11.19
CA ARG A 133 25.09 -3.11 10.32
C ARG A 133 26.30 -4.00 10.57
N ASN A 134 26.56 -4.37 11.82
CA ASN A 134 27.74 -5.15 12.21
C ASN A 134 27.45 -6.67 12.29
N LYS A 135 26.22 -7.09 12.02
CA LYS A 135 25.83 -8.50 12.10
C LYS A 135 26.21 -9.24 10.80
N PRO A 136 26.60 -10.52 10.88
CA PRO A 136 26.75 -11.34 9.69
C PRO A 136 25.42 -11.35 8.91
N GLY A 137 25.47 -10.99 7.63
CA GLY A 137 24.29 -10.93 6.77
C GLY A 137 23.49 -9.61 6.77
N ALA A 138 24.04 -8.51 7.29
CA ALA A 138 23.45 -7.17 7.19
C ALA A 138 22.99 -6.78 5.77
N TRP A 139 23.67 -7.27 4.73
CA TRP A 139 23.30 -7.07 3.32
C TRP A 139 21.90 -7.61 2.98
N LEU A 140 21.46 -8.70 3.62
CA LEU A 140 20.12 -9.26 3.42
C LEU A 140 19.07 -8.31 4.00
N GLY A 141 19.36 -7.65 5.14
CA GLY A 141 18.49 -6.61 5.69
C GLY A 141 18.25 -5.45 4.72
N LEU A 142 19.28 -5.05 3.97
CA LEU A 142 19.15 -4.04 2.91
C LEU A 142 18.23 -4.51 1.79
N LEU A 143 18.41 -5.75 1.31
CA LEU A 143 17.54 -6.33 0.26
C LEU A 143 16.08 -6.47 0.73
N LEU A 144 15.85 -6.84 1.99
CA LEU A 144 14.50 -6.92 2.55
C LEU A 144 13.81 -5.55 2.59
N TRP A 145 14.55 -4.48 2.90
CA TRP A 145 14.01 -3.11 2.83
C TRP A 145 13.78 -2.65 1.40
N GLN A 146 14.67 -2.98 0.46
CA GLN A 146 14.44 -2.73 -0.97
C GLN A 146 13.13 -3.38 -1.43
N THR A 147 12.93 -4.66 -1.13
CA THR A 147 11.69 -5.38 -1.48
C THR A 147 10.47 -4.77 -0.78
N THR A 148 10.61 -4.33 0.48
CA THR A 148 9.52 -3.66 1.22
C THR A 148 9.13 -2.34 0.54
N ILE A 149 10.10 -1.51 0.15
CA ILE A 149 9.85 -0.24 -0.53
C ILE A 149 9.18 -0.48 -1.88
N MET A 150 9.68 -1.43 -2.68
CA MET A 150 9.08 -1.79 -3.97
C MET A 150 7.65 -2.30 -3.79
N ARG A 151 7.42 -3.20 -2.83
CA ARG A 151 6.09 -3.73 -2.49
C ARG A 151 5.12 -2.60 -2.10
N MET A 152 5.54 -1.72 -1.20
CA MET A 152 4.71 -0.59 -0.76
C MET A 152 4.43 0.37 -1.91
N TYR A 153 5.44 0.73 -2.70
CA TYR A 153 5.27 1.66 -3.82
C TYR A 153 4.27 1.13 -4.85
N PHE A 154 4.51 -0.06 -5.41
CA PHE A 154 3.64 -0.62 -6.44
C PHE A 154 2.28 -1.08 -5.90
N GLY A 155 2.24 -1.61 -4.67
CA GLY A 155 0.97 -1.95 -4.04
C GLY A 155 0.12 -0.71 -3.76
N LEU A 156 0.69 0.33 -3.15
CA LEU A 156 -0.06 1.57 -2.84
C LEU A 156 -0.33 2.41 -4.08
N ASN A 157 0.37 2.20 -5.21
CA ASN A 157 -0.01 2.81 -6.48
C ASN A 157 -1.46 2.47 -6.88
N GLU A 158 -1.92 1.27 -6.57
CA GLU A 158 -3.30 0.83 -6.85
C GLU A 158 -4.34 1.61 -6.02
N LEU A 159 -3.92 2.34 -4.98
CA LEU A 159 -4.80 3.31 -4.32
C LEU A 159 -5.19 4.45 -5.24
N CYS A 160 -4.31 4.89 -6.14
CA CYS A 160 -4.62 5.98 -7.04
C CYS A 160 -5.77 5.60 -7.98
N HIS A 161 -5.73 4.37 -8.49
CA HIS A 161 -6.74 3.80 -9.40
C HIS A 161 -8.03 3.38 -8.70
N SER A 162 -7.95 2.89 -7.46
CA SER A 162 -9.17 2.60 -6.69
C SER A 162 -9.85 3.88 -6.23
N SER A 163 -9.09 4.91 -5.82
CA SER A 163 -9.67 6.16 -5.31
C SER A 163 -10.52 6.88 -6.35
N GLU A 164 -10.08 6.92 -7.61
CA GLU A 164 -10.86 7.50 -8.71
C GLU A 164 -12.18 6.76 -8.96
N LYS A 165 -12.20 5.43 -8.76
CA LYS A 165 -13.36 4.57 -9.04
C LYS A 165 -14.38 4.62 -7.92
N ILE A 166 -13.94 4.54 -6.66
CA ILE A 166 -14.87 4.28 -5.53
C ILE A 166 -14.85 5.32 -4.42
N PHE A 167 -13.97 6.34 -4.46
CA PHE A 167 -13.90 7.36 -3.39
C PHE A 167 -13.98 8.81 -3.87
N ALA A 168 -13.71 9.09 -5.14
CA ALA A 168 -13.54 10.45 -5.66
C ALA A 168 -14.84 11.23 -5.95
N GLY A 169 -16.02 10.65 -5.68
CA GLY A 169 -17.32 11.29 -5.90
C GLY A 169 -18.05 10.80 -7.15
N LEU A 170 -19.31 11.21 -7.30
CA LEU A 170 -20.18 10.76 -8.39
C LEU A 170 -19.71 11.27 -9.76
N GLY A 171 -19.16 12.49 -9.81
CA GLY A 171 -18.65 13.06 -11.05
C GLY A 171 -17.52 12.22 -11.67
N TRP A 172 -16.58 11.75 -10.85
CA TRP A 172 -15.50 10.86 -11.29
C TRP A 172 -16.00 9.46 -11.63
N PHE A 173 -16.93 8.93 -10.82
CA PHE A 173 -17.58 7.65 -11.09
C PHE A 173 -18.24 7.62 -12.47
N HIS A 174 -19.10 8.60 -12.78
CA HIS A 174 -19.81 8.64 -14.07
C HIS A 174 -18.87 8.88 -15.25
N ARG A 175 -17.78 9.64 -15.06
CA ARG A 175 -16.75 9.79 -16.11
C ARG A 175 -16.13 8.45 -16.47
N LEU A 176 -15.79 7.63 -15.47
CA LEU A 176 -15.23 6.30 -15.68
C LEU A 176 -16.28 5.34 -16.26
N GLU A 177 -17.52 5.41 -15.80
CA GLU A 177 -18.63 4.65 -16.36
C GLU A 177 -18.80 4.91 -17.86
N THR A 178 -18.82 6.18 -18.29
CA THR A 178 -18.86 6.55 -19.72
C THR A 178 -17.64 6.03 -20.48
N GLY A 179 -16.46 6.06 -19.88
CA GLY A 179 -15.25 5.48 -20.47
C GLY A 179 -15.39 3.97 -20.71
N PHE A 180 -15.90 3.24 -19.72
CA PHE A 180 -16.13 1.79 -19.80
C PHE A 180 -17.25 1.44 -20.79
N GLN A 181 -18.29 2.28 -20.91
CA GLN A 181 -19.30 2.15 -21.96
C GLN A 181 -18.67 2.21 -23.36
N GLY A 182 -17.65 3.06 -23.55
CA GLY A 182 -16.86 3.14 -24.78
C GLY A 182 -16.13 1.85 -25.16
N PHE A 183 -15.91 0.93 -24.21
CA PHE A 183 -15.35 -0.41 -24.46
C PHE A 183 -16.42 -1.47 -24.81
N GLY A 184 -17.68 -1.05 -25.03
CA GLY A 184 -18.77 -1.97 -25.38
C GLY A 184 -19.42 -2.66 -24.19
N LEU A 185 -19.13 -2.21 -22.96
CA LEU A 185 -19.72 -2.77 -21.73
C LEU A 185 -21.16 -2.27 -21.47
N GLY A 186 -21.61 -1.22 -22.16
CA GLY A 186 -22.99 -0.73 -22.07
C GLY A 186 -23.48 -0.55 -20.62
N GLU A 187 -24.62 -1.14 -20.29
CA GLU A 187 -25.26 -1.02 -18.97
C GLU A 187 -24.48 -1.67 -17.81
N VAL A 188 -23.54 -2.59 -18.09
CA VAL A 188 -22.74 -3.23 -17.03
C VAL A 188 -21.47 -2.43 -16.67
N ALA A 189 -21.20 -1.31 -17.36
CA ALA A 189 -20.01 -0.50 -17.16
C ALA A 189 -19.83 -0.03 -15.70
N ALA A 190 -20.90 0.46 -15.07
CA ALA A 190 -20.89 0.87 -13.66
C ALA A 190 -20.41 -0.24 -12.73
N TYR A 191 -20.85 -1.48 -13.00
CA TYR A 191 -20.46 -2.64 -12.20
C TYR A 191 -18.97 -2.94 -12.33
N PHE A 192 -18.41 -2.80 -13.53
CA PHE A 192 -16.98 -2.97 -13.78
C PHE A 192 -16.12 -1.85 -13.15
N VAL A 193 -16.62 -0.61 -13.11
CA VAL A 193 -15.94 0.49 -12.40
C VAL A 193 -15.82 0.16 -10.90
N VAL A 194 -16.92 -0.25 -10.26
CA VAL A 194 -16.90 -0.64 -8.84
C VAL A 194 -16.03 -1.87 -8.63
N LEU A 195 -16.19 -2.91 -9.44
CA LEU A 195 -15.42 -4.16 -9.32
C LEU A 195 -13.92 -3.91 -9.46
N GLY A 196 -13.51 -3.16 -10.50
CA GLY A 196 -12.11 -2.77 -10.69
C GLY A 196 -11.57 -1.98 -9.50
N GLY A 197 -12.33 -1.00 -9.01
CA GLY A 197 -11.94 -0.20 -7.85
C GLY A 197 -11.79 -1.02 -6.57
N LEU A 198 -12.67 -2.00 -6.34
CA LEU A 198 -12.57 -2.91 -5.20
C LEU A 198 -11.37 -3.86 -5.32
N ILE A 199 -11.08 -4.37 -6.51
CA ILE A 199 -9.92 -5.24 -6.76
C ILE A 199 -8.61 -4.46 -6.55
N GLU A 200 -8.51 -3.25 -7.10
CA GLU A 200 -7.35 -2.37 -6.93
C GLU A 200 -7.17 -1.94 -5.47
N PHE A 201 -8.27 -1.64 -4.77
CA PHE A 201 -8.23 -1.36 -3.33
C PHE A 201 -7.76 -2.58 -2.53
N ALA A 202 -8.28 -3.77 -2.86
CA ALA A 202 -7.83 -5.01 -2.25
C ALA A 202 -6.35 -5.29 -2.56
N SER A 203 -5.86 -4.95 -3.76
CA SER A 203 -4.44 -5.02 -4.13
C SER A 203 -3.60 -4.09 -3.26
N ALA A 204 -4.01 -2.84 -3.08
CA ALA A 204 -3.32 -1.90 -2.22
C ALA A 204 -3.27 -2.32 -0.76
N VAL A 205 -4.37 -2.84 -0.21
CA VAL A 205 -4.40 -3.37 1.16
C VAL A 205 -3.49 -4.60 1.26
N SER A 206 -3.65 -5.55 0.34
CA SER A 206 -2.98 -6.83 0.44
C SER A 206 -1.49 -6.78 0.09
N VAL A 207 -1.15 -6.23 -1.07
CA VAL A 207 0.23 -6.05 -1.50
C VAL A 207 0.85 -4.85 -0.79
N GLY A 208 0.20 -3.68 -0.80
CA GLY A 208 0.76 -2.43 -0.28
C GLY A 208 0.92 -2.37 1.24
N LEU A 209 -0.02 -2.91 2.02
CA LEU A 209 0.15 -3.07 3.49
C LEU A 209 0.71 -4.43 3.88
N GLY A 210 0.74 -5.37 2.94
CA GLY A 210 1.26 -6.71 3.17
C GLY A 210 0.31 -7.53 4.04
N LEU A 211 -0.99 -7.52 3.72
CA LEU A 211 -2.03 -8.34 4.36
C LEU A 211 -2.45 -9.46 3.40
N PHE A 212 -2.15 -10.70 3.72
CA PHE A 212 -2.25 -11.85 2.82
C PHE A 212 -1.52 -11.58 1.50
N ALA A 213 -0.30 -11.04 1.58
CA ALA A 213 0.38 -10.43 0.43
C ALA A 213 0.56 -11.38 -0.75
N ARG A 214 0.77 -12.68 -0.48
CA ARG A 214 0.95 -13.66 -1.57
C ARG A 214 -0.34 -13.91 -2.33
N LEU A 215 -1.46 -14.01 -1.61
CA LEU A 215 -2.79 -14.15 -2.20
C LEU A 215 -3.17 -12.90 -2.98
N GLY A 216 -2.99 -11.74 -2.34
CA GLY A 216 -3.23 -10.44 -2.94
C GLY A 216 -2.46 -10.25 -4.23
N ALA A 217 -1.16 -10.57 -4.21
CA ALA A 217 -0.31 -10.50 -5.39
C ALA A 217 -0.74 -11.47 -6.49
N PHE A 218 -1.13 -12.70 -6.15
CA PHE A 218 -1.66 -13.66 -7.14
C PHE A 218 -2.96 -13.14 -7.80
N VAL A 219 -3.93 -12.71 -7.00
CA VAL A 219 -5.20 -12.18 -7.50
C VAL A 219 -4.96 -10.93 -8.36
N SER A 220 -4.06 -10.05 -7.92
CA SER A 220 -3.71 -8.85 -8.67
C SER A 220 -2.99 -9.15 -9.99
N LEU A 221 -2.14 -10.18 -10.02
CA LEU A 221 -1.49 -10.65 -11.24
C LEU A 221 -2.53 -11.14 -12.26
N VAL A 222 -3.51 -11.94 -11.80
CA VAL A 222 -4.62 -12.40 -12.65
C VAL A 222 -5.46 -11.22 -13.13
N TYR A 223 -5.77 -10.26 -12.24
CA TYR A 223 -6.49 -9.05 -12.59
C TYR A 223 -5.78 -8.27 -13.70
N PHE A 224 -4.48 -7.98 -13.55
CA PHE A 224 -3.73 -7.24 -14.56
C PHE A 224 -3.61 -7.99 -15.88
N LEU A 225 -3.45 -9.31 -15.84
CA LEU A 225 -3.45 -10.12 -17.06
C LEU A 225 -4.80 -10.00 -17.80
N VAL A 226 -5.91 -10.15 -17.09
CA VAL A 226 -7.26 -10.07 -17.66
C VAL A 226 -7.58 -8.66 -18.14
N ALA A 227 -7.26 -7.65 -17.33
CA ALA A 227 -7.45 -6.25 -17.68
C ALA A 227 -6.66 -5.90 -18.94
N THR A 228 -5.36 -6.21 -19.00
CA THR A 228 -4.47 -5.76 -20.09
C THR A 228 -4.63 -6.54 -21.38
N VAL A 229 -4.80 -7.87 -21.27
CA VAL A 229 -4.88 -8.75 -22.44
C VAL A 229 -6.32 -8.93 -22.91
N GLY A 230 -7.28 -8.96 -21.98
CA GLY A 230 -8.67 -9.25 -22.28
C GLY A 230 -9.50 -8.04 -22.68
N PHE A 231 -9.39 -6.92 -21.94
CA PHE A 231 -10.38 -5.83 -22.02
C PHE A 231 -9.82 -4.43 -22.26
N GLY A 232 -8.61 -4.15 -21.80
CA GLY A 232 -8.04 -2.81 -21.71
C GLY A 232 -7.35 -2.37 -23.00
N GLY A 233 -6.93 -3.31 -23.85
CA GLY A 233 -6.34 -3.03 -25.17
C GLY A 233 -4.91 -2.48 -25.11
N GLU A 234 -4.29 -2.36 -23.95
CA GLU A 234 -2.92 -1.87 -23.79
C GLU A 234 -1.93 -2.78 -24.52
N TRP A 235 -2.21 -4.08 -24.61
CA TRP A 235 -1.37 -5.03 -25.35
C TRP A 235 -1.32 -4.74 -26.86
N SER A 236 -2.43 -4.26 -27.44
CA SER A 236 -2.52 -3.94 -28.87
C SER A 236 -2.06 -2.52 -29.21
N ARG A 237 -1.99 -1.61 -28.23
CA ARG A 237 -1.52 -0.21 -28.40
C ARG A 237 0.00 -0.04 -28.38
N GLY A 238 0.75 -1.14 -28.22
CA GLY A 238 2.21 -1.14 -28.25
C GLY A 238 2.85 -0.99 -26.86
N TYR A 239 4.17 -0.78 -26.85
CA TYR A 239 4.96 -0.87 -25.62
C TYR A 239 4.74 0.30 -24.66
N ALA A 240 4.95 1.54 -25.14
CA ALA A 240 5.11 2.70 -24.27
C ALA A 240 3.85 3.04 -23.47
N TRP A 241 4.02 3.23 -22.15
CA TRP A 241 2.89 3.59 -21.25
C TRP A 241 2.23 4.93 -21.60
N ALA A 242 2.97 5.85 -22.25
CA ALA A 242 2.47 7.16 -22.68
C ALA A 242 1.88 7.17 -24.10
N SER A 243 1.64 6.00 -24.70
CA SER A 243 1.05 5.91 -26.04
C SER A 243 -0.35 6.53 -26.11
N PRO A 244 -0.71 7.21 -27.22
CA PRO A 244 -2.04 7.73 -27.44
C PRO A 244 -3.13 6.65 -27.29
N GLY A 245 -4.27 7.01 -26.72
CA GLY A 245 -5.43 6.10 -26.61
C GLY A 245 -5.48 5.24 -25.35
N GLY A 246 -4.78 5.63 -24.27
CA GLY A 246 -4.89 4.97 -22.96
C GLY A 246 -3.66 4.18 -22.53
N GLY A 247 -2.51 4.38 -23.17
CA GLY A 247 -1.24 3.78 -22.79
C GLY A 247 -0.99 2.37 -23.33
N GLY A 248 0.27 1.96 -23.27
CA GLY A 248 0.78 0.65 -23.68
C GLY A 248 1.08 -0.29 -22.51
N TRP A 249 1.52 -1.51 -22.82
CA TRP A 249 1.64 -2.61 -21.86
C TRP A 249 2.87 -2.54 -20.92
N GLU A 250 3.83 -1.64 -21.14
CA GLU A 250 5.08 -1.53 -20.37
C GLU A 250 4.84 -1.44 -18.85
N TYR A 251 3.98 -0.51 -18.42
CA TYR A 251 3.73 -0.28 -17.00
C TYR A 251 3.03 -1.47 -16.34
N VAL A 252 2.06 -2.08 -17.04
CA VAL A 252 1.34 -3.22 -16.50
C VAL A 252 2.24 -4.46 -16.42
N MET A 253 3.11 -4.68 -17.40
CA MET A 253 4.09 -5.76 -17.33
C MET A 253 5.04 -5.59 -16.13
N LEU A 254 5.48 -4.35 -15.85
CA LEU A 254 6.28 -4.07 -14.67
C LEU A 254 5.53 -4.43 -13.38
N LEU A 255 4.27 -4.03 -13.25
CA LEU A 255 3.41 -4.40 -12.11
C LEU A 255 3.28 -5.92 -11.96
N MET A 256 3.04 -6.62 -13.07
CA MET A 256 2.94 -8.08 -13.08
C MET A 256 4.23 -8.76 -12.59
N VAL A 257 5.41 -8.29 -13.00
CA VAL A 257 6.70 -8.83 -12.55
C VAL A 257 6.90 -8.59 -11.05
N VAL A 258 6.61 -7.39 -10.57
CA VAL A 258 6.73 -7.07 -9.13
C VAL A 258 5.77 -7.93 -8.31
N PHE A 259 4.52 -8.09 -8.75
CA PHE A 259 3.52 -8.87 -8.04
C PHE A 259 3.83 -10.36 -8.10
N ALA A 260 4.35 -10.89 -9.21
CA ALA A 260 4.88 -12.25 -9.25
C ALA A 260 6.02 -12.45 -8.22
N GLY A 261 6.90 -11.46 -8.06
CA GLY A 261 7.91 -11.44 -7.00
C GLY A 261 7.29 -11.54 -5.60
N VAL A 262 6.34 -10.66 -5.28
CA VAL A 262 5.65 -10.64 -3.97
C VAL A 262 4.87 -11.94 -3.71
N MET A 263 4.26 -12.54 -4.75
CA MET A 263 3.58 -13.83 -4.67
C MET A 263 4.54 -14.94 -4.20
N VAL A 264 5.79 -14.91 -4.65
CA VAL A 264 6.82 -15.87 -4.28
C VAL A 264 7.41 -15.56 -2.90
N THR A 265 7.75 -14.30 -2.62
CA THR A 265 8.51 -13.90 -1.42
C THR A 265 7.65 -13.58 -0.20
N GLY A 266 6.42 -13.10 -0.40
CA GLY A 266 5.55 -12.60 0.66
C GLY A 266 5.83 -11.15 1.09
N ALA A 267 5.24 -10.74 2.22
CA ALA A 267 5.11 -9.35 2.64
C ALA A 267 6.34 -8.74 3.34
N GLY A 268 7.22 -9.59 3.89
CA GLY A 268 8.38 -9.16 4.69
C GLY A 268 8.03 -8.61 6.07
N LYS A 269 9.04 -8.03 6.73
CA LYS A 269 8.98 -7.63 8.16
C LYS A 269 8.29 -6.29 8.45
N PHE A 270 7.98 -5.47 7.44
CA PHE A 270 7.21 -4.24 7.63
C PHE A 270 5.86 -4.40 6.94
N SER A 271 5.00 -5.25 7.50
CA SER A 271 3.70 -5.62 6.93
C SER A 271 2.65 -5.98 8.00
N LEU A 272 1.38 -6.02 7.62
CA LEU A 272 0.33 -6.50 8.51
C LEU A 272 0.42 -8.01 8.76
N ASP A 273 0.85 -8.79 7.76
CA ASP A 273 1.05 -10.23 7.87
C ASP A 273 2.03 -10.60 8.97
N GLY A 274 3.20 -9.97 9.00
CA GLY A 274 4.18 -10.30 10.02
C GLY A 274 3.77 -9.84 11.42
N TRP A 275 2.99 -8.76 11.53
CA TRP A 275 2.39 -8.37 12.82
C TRP A 275 1.36 -9.42 13.31
N LEU A 276 0.46 -9.89 12.43
CA LEU A 276 -0.53 -10.93 12.74
C LEU A 276 0.13 -12.26 13.13
N LEU A 277 1.19 -12.64 12.40
CA LEU A 277 1.96 -13.86 12.67
C LEU A 277 2.63 -13.79 14.04
N ARG A 278 3.26 -12.66 14.38
CA ARG A 278 3.90 -12.47 15.69
C ARG A 278 2.92 -12.55 16.85
N ARG A 279 1.73 -11.99 16.68
CA ARG A 279 0.68 -12.04 17.71
C ARG A 279 0.02 -13.42 17.83
N GLY A 280 0.31 -14.35 16.92
CA GLY A 280 -0.38 -15.64 16.84
C GLY A 280 -1.85 -15.52 16.41
N TRP A 281 -2.25 -14.37 15.87
CA TRP A 281 -3.64 -14.09 15.49
C TRP A 281 -4.00 -14.65 14.11
N MET A 282 -3.00 -15.02 13.30
CA MET A 282 -3.24 -15.63 12.00
C MET A 282 -3.61 -17.12 12.14
N PRO A 283 -4.81 -17.56 11.69
CA PRO A 283 -5.21 -18.95 11.70
C PRO A 283 -4.21 -19.83 10.94
N ARG A 284 -3.94 -21.05 11.44
CA ARG A 284 -2.98 -21.98 10.82
C ARG A 284 -3.26 -22.22 9.34
N ARG A 285 -4.54 -22.31 8.94
CA ARG A 285 -4.95 -22.52 7.55
C ARG A 285 -4.63 -21.36 6.61
N LEU A 286 -4.40 -20.14 7.12
CA LEU A 286 -4.10 -18.95 6.32
C LEU A 286 -2.61 -18.61 6.31
N ARG A 287 -1.79 -19.28 7.13
CA ARG A 287 -0.35 -19.00 7.26
C ARG A 287 0.42 -19.13 5.94
N TRP A 288 0.06 -20.09 5.10
CA TRP A 288 0.70 -20.29 3.80
C TRP A 288 0.49 -19.11 2.83
N LEU A 289 -0.58 -18.32 3.02
CA LEU A 289 -0.87 -17.09 2.26
C LEU A 289 0.04 -15.93 2.64
N ALA A 290 0.61 -15.96 3.85
CA ALA A 290 1.45 -14.90 4.39
C ALA A 290 2.95 -15.23 4.31
N PHE A 291 3.34 -16.50 4.50
CA PHE A 291 4.73 -16.93 4.48
C PHE A 291 4.93 -18.35 3.94
N ASN A 292 6.17 -18.69 3.59
CA ASN A 292 6.53 -20.03 3.13
C ASN A 292 6.90 -20.93 4.32
N GLU A 293 6.00 -21.82 4.74
CA GLU A 293 6.19 -22.68 5.92
C GLU A 293 7.44 -23.56 5.88
N LYS A 294 7.94 -23.91 4.68
CA LYS A 294 9.15 -24.73 4.53
C LYS A 294 10.41 -24.07 5.14
N TRP A 295 10.41 -22.75 5.30
CA TRP A 295 11.52 -22.00 5.87
C TRP A 295 11.45 -21.88 7.40
N GLY A 296 10.34 -22.28 8.04
CA GLY A 296 10.13 -22.19 9.49
C GLY A 296 10.38 -23.47 10.28
N ARG A 297 10.53 -24.63 9.61
CA ARG A 297 10.63 -25.95 10.29
C ARG A 297 12.03 -26.33 10.78
N HIS A 298 13.04 -25.48 10.57
CA HIS A 298 14.43 -25.77 10.98
C HIS A 298 14.88 -25.08 12.28
N THR A 299 13.94 -24.56 13.08
CA THR A 299 14.26 -23.84 14.34
C THR A 299 13.48 -24.35 15.56
N GLY A 300 12.98 -25.58 15.50
CA GLY A 300 12.38 -26.28 16.64
C GLY A 300 13.34 -27.31 17.22
#